data_AF-A0A2V7AZU6-F1
#
_entry.id   AF-A0A2V7AZU6-F1
#
_cell.length_a   1.000
_cell.length_b   1.000
_cell.length_c   1.000
_cell.angle_alpha   90.00
_cell.angle_beta   90.00
_cell.angle_gamma   90.00
#
_symmetry.space_group_name_H-M   'P 1'
#
loop_
_entity.id
_entity.type
_entity.pdbx_description
1 polymer ?
#
loop_
_entity_poly.entity_id
_entity_poly.type
_entity_poly.pdbx_seq_one_letter_code
_entity_poly.pdbx_strand_id
1 'polypeptide(L)'
;MSLARRSSSRHHACRFREPRPWPTEALVHALEDVATRLRIDSIRATTAARSGHPTSAASAADIVAALFFSVMRFDPENPRAVTCDRFVLSKGHAASLLYAAWAAVGVIPRRRS
;
A
#
# COMPACT_ATOMS: atom_id res chain seq x y z
N MET A 1 -37.09 17.59 -36.57
CA MET A 1 -37.58 17.71 -35.18
C MET A 1 -37.41 16.37 -34.46
N SER A 2 -36.79 16.42 -33.28
CA SER A 2 -36.66 15.39 -32.25
C SER A 2 -35.86 14.12 -32.56
N LEU A 3 -34.55 14.18 -32.28
CA LEU A 3 -33.69 13.02 -32.05
C LEU A 3 -34.24 12.15 -30.91
N ALA A 4 -34.26 10.84 -31.15
CA ALA A 4 -34.60 9.82 -30.19
C ALA A 4 -33.69 9.87 -28.95
N ARG A 5 -34.31 9.95 -27.77
CA ARG A 5 -33.68 9.69 -26.47
C ARG A 5 -33.21 8.24 -26.46
N ARG A 6 -31.91 7.99 -26.61
CA ARG A 6 -31.32 6.68 -26.26
C ARG A 6 -31.11 6.64 -24.76
N SER A 7 -31.87 5.74 -24.14
CA SER A 7 -31.76 5.33 -22.76
C SER A 7 -30.32 5.00 -22.37
N SER A 8 -29.83 5.72 -21.36
CA SER A 8 -28.59 5.42 -20.65
C SER A 8 -28.71 4.07 -19.96
N SER A 9 -28.32 3.00 -20.67
CA SER A 9 -28.00 1.72 -20.05
C SER A 9 -26.71 1.91 -19.27
N ARG A 10 -26.84 1.92 -17.94
CA ARG A 10 -25.73 1.94 -16.98
C ARG A 10 -25.04 0.58 -17.01
N HIS A 11 -24.30 0.30 -18.08
CA HIS A 11 -23.24 -0.69 -17.99
C HIS A 11 -22.17 -0.10 -17.09
N HIS A 12 -21.96 -0.74 -15.94
CA HIS A 12 -20.77 -0.61 -15.12
C HIS A 12 -19.57 -0.89 -16.01
N ALA A 13 -19.09 0.14 -16.70
CA ALA A 13 -17.81 0.11 -17.37
C ALA A 13 -16.78 -0.03 -16.25
N CYS A 14 -16.40 -1.28 -15.96
CA CYS A 14 -15.08 -1.60 -15.45
C CYS A 14 -14.12 -0.88 -16.38
N ARG A 15 -13.73 0.36 -16.01
CA ARG A 15 -12.73 1.12 -16.75
C ARG A 15 -11.48 0.27 -16.69
N PHE A 16 -11.17 -0.43 -17.78
CA PHE A 16 -9.85 -1.02 -17.98
C PHE A 16 -8.85 0.11 -17.71
N ARG A 17 -8.15 -0.04 -16.59
CA ARG A 17 -7.15 0.90 -16.10
C ARG A 17 -6.11 1.02 -17.21
N GLU A 18 -5.72 2.24 -17.58
CA GLU A 18 -4.63 2.43 -18.54
C GLU A 18 -3.38 1.67 -18.07
N PRO A 19 -2.64 1.02 -18.99
CA PRO A 19 -1.40 0.35 -18.64
C PRO A 19 -0.47 1.34 -17.96
N ARG A 20 0.06 0.97 -16.78
CA ARG A 20 1.07 1.79 -16.14
C ARG A 20 2.34 1.78 -17.00
N PRO A 21 3.06 2.91 -17.10
CA PRO A 21 4.40 2.89 -17.66
C PRO A 21 5.30 1.99 -16.80
N TRP A 22 6.31 1.40 -17.45
CA TRP A 22 7.34 0.62 -16.76
C TRP A 22 8.04 1.49 -15.71
N PRO A 23 8.39 0.92 -14.55
CA PRO A 23 9.05 1.68 -13.49
C PRO A 23 10.41 2.19 -14.00
N THR A 24 10.71 3.45 -13.70
CA THR A 24 12.04 4.00 -13.92
C THR A 24 13.00 3.51 -12.84
N GLU A 25 14.30 3.51 -13.12
CA GLU A 25 15.33 3.15 -12.15
C GLU A 25 15.23 3.98 -10.86
N ALA A 26 14.97 5.28 -11.00
CA ALA A 26 14.76 6.18 -9.87
C ALA A 26 13.59 5.77 -8.97
N LEU A 27 12.49 5.26 -9.56
CA LEU A 27 11.36 4.74 -8.79
C LEU A 27 11.75 3.45 -8.06
N VAL A 28 12.48 2.55 -8.73
CA VAL A 28 12.95 1.29 -8.11
C VAL A 28 13.81 1.58 -6.88
N HIS A 29 14.80 2.46 -7.00
CA HIS A 29 15.63 2.87 -5.86
C HIS A 29 14.82 3.52 -4.72
N ALA A 30 13.85 4.39 -5.05
CA ALA A 30 12.98 4.96 -4.03
C ALA A 30 12.16 3.89 -3.28
N LEU A 31 11.72 2.83 -3.98
CA LEU A 31 11.01 1.71 -3.37
C LEU A 31 11.93 0.83 -2.51
N GLU A 32 13.19 0.63 -2.91
CA GLU A 32 14.21 -0.07 -2.12
C GLU A 32 14.51 0.67 -0.80
N ASP A 33 14.62 2.00 -0.86
CA ASP A 33 14.78 2.85 0.32
C ASP A 33 13.58 2.74 1.27
N VAL A 34 12.37 2.76 0.72
CA VAL A 34 11.15 2.56 1.50
C VAL A 34 11.13 1.17 2.12
N ALA A 35 11.43 0.12 1.36
CA ALA A 35 11.48 -1.24 1.87
C ALA A 35 12.50 -1.38 3.01
N THR A 36 13.66 -0.74 2.89
CA THR A 36 14.68 -0.69 3.94
C THR A 36 14.15 0.00 5.20
N ARG A 37 13.44 1.12 5.06
CA ARG A 37 12.80 1.80 6.20
C ARG A 37 11.74 0.92 6.87
N LEU A 38 10.94 0.19 6.08
CA LEU A 38 9.93 -0.74 6.61
C LEU A 38 10.56 -1.89 7.41
N ARG A 39 11.72 -2.40 6.97
CA ARG A 39 12.50 -3.41 7.72
C ARG A 39 12.97 -2.85 9.05
N ILE A 40 13.57 -1.66 9.04
CA ILE A 40 14.08 -0.99 10.25
C ILE A 40 12.95 -0.76 11.25
N ASP A 41 11.81 -0.24 10.80
CA ASP A 41 10.64 0.01 11.66
C ASP A 41 10.09 -1.30 12.24
N SER A 42 10.00 -2.35 11.43
CA SER A 42 9.53 -3.66 11.89
C SER A 42 10.43 -4.24 12.98
N ILE A 43 11.76 -4.13 12.80
CA ILE A 43 12.73 -4.55 13.82
C ILE A 43 12.55 -3.71 15.08
N ARG A 44 12.55 -2.37 14.97
CA ARG A 44 12.36 -1.46 16.13
C ARG A 44 11.08 -1.76 16.91
N ALA A 45 9.96 -1.98 16.22
CA ALA A 45 8.68 -2.29 16.85
C ALA A 45 8.71 -3.63 17.60
N THR A 46 9.22 -4.69 16.96
CA THR A 46 9.32 -6.02 17.58
C THR A 46 10.34 -6.08 18.71
N THR A 47 11.47 -5.38 18.58
CA THR A 47 12.46 -5.23 19.65
C THR A 47 11.88 -4.48 20.85
N ALA A 48 11.17 -3.37 20.62
CA ALA A 48 10.52 -2.61 21.69
C ALA A 48 9.43 -3.44 22.41
N ALA A 49 8.67 -4.24 21.66
CA ALA A 49 7.68 -5.15 22.22
C ALA A 49 8.29 -6.41 22.88
N ARG A 50 9.60 -6.66 22.69
CA ARG A 50 10.30 -7.91 23.04
C ARG A 50 9.61 -9.17 22.51
N SER A 51 8.87 -9.03 21.41
CA SER A 51 8.07 -10.10 20.81
C SER A 51 7.71 -9.74 19.37
N GLY A 52 7.56 -10.76 18.52
CA GLY A 52 7.13 -10.62 17.13
C GLY A 52 8.00 -11.39 16.15
N HIS A 53 7.75 -11.16 14.85
CA HIS A 53 8.38 -11.91 13.75
C HIS A 53 9.07 -10.97 12.75
N PRO A 54 10.21 -10.34 13.13
CA PRO A 54 10.89 -9.36 12.28
C PRO A 54 11.39 -9.95 10.96
N THR A 55 11.78 -11.23 10.94
CA THR A 55 12.21 -11.93 9.73
C THR A 55 11.06 -12.13 8.74
N SER A 56 9.87 -12.50 9.23
CA SER A 56 8.65 -12.61 8.41
C SER A 56 8.16 -11.26 7.87
N ALA A 57 8.45 -10.17 8.58
CA ALA A 57 8.24 -8.81 8.07
C ALA A 57 9.26 -8.47 6.98
N ALA A 58 10.54 -8.74 7.21
CA ALA A 58 11.63 -8.40 6.30
C ALA A 58 11.51 -9.08 4.93
N SER A 59 11.02 -10.32 4.88
CA SER A 59 10.86 -11.08 3.63
C SER A 59 9.81 -10.53 2.68
N ALA A 60 8.89 -9.67 3.14
CA ALA A 60 7.87 -9.07 2.27
C ALA A 60 7.92 -7.55 2.22
N ALA A 61 9.00 -6.95 2.72
CA ALA A 61 9.13 -5.50 2.75
C ALA A 61 9.10 -4.89 1.34
N ASP A 62 9.76 -5.51 0.35
CA ASP A 62 9.79 -4.99 -1.02
C ASP A 62 8.41 -5.08 -1.69
N ILE A 63 7.68 -6.19 -1.45
CA ILE A 63 6.31 -6.37 -1.95
C ILE A 63 5.39 -5.30 -1.36
N VAL A 64 5.47 -5.06 -0.06
CA VAL A 64 4.64 -4.03 0.61
C VAL A 64 5.03 -2.64 0.15
N ALA A 65 6.32 -2.35 -0.03
CA ALA A 65 6.77 -1.06 -0.57
C ALA A 65 6.21 -0.82 -1.99
N ALA A 66 6.36 -1.78 -2.89
CA ALA A 66 5.82 -1.68 -4.25
C ALA A 66 4.29 -1.53 -4.27
N LEU A 67 3.58 -2.27 -3.42
CA LEU A 67 2.12 -2.17 -3.35
C LEU A 67 1.67 -0.83 -2.79
N PHE A 68 2.16 -0.40 -1.62
CA PHE A 68 1.68 0.81 -0.96
C PHE A 68 2.14 2.10 -1.65
N PHE A 69 3.35 2.13 -2.22
CA PHE A 69 3.96 3.37 -2.71
C PHE A 69 4.01 3.46 -4.24
N SER A 70 3.53 2.43 -4.95
CA SER A 70 3.42 2.46 -6.42
C SER A 70 2.08 1.91 -6.93
N VAL A 71 1.70 0.68 -6.58
CA VAL A 71 0.62 -0.05 -7.28
C VAL A 71 -0.79 0.22 -6.73
N MET A 72 -0.96 0.33 -5.43
CA MET A 72 -2.28 0.54 -4.83
C MET A 72 -2.71 2.01 -4.93
N ARG A 73 -4.01 2.22 -5.03
CA ARG A 73 -4.65 3.52 -4.87
C ARG A 73 -5.50 3.48 -3.61
N PHE A 74 -5.18 4.33 -2.67
CA PHE A 74 -5.98 4.51 -1.47
C PHE A 74 -5.86 5.95 -1.00
N ASP A 75 -6.81 6.37 -0.19
CA ASP A 75 -6.82 7.67 0.45
C ASP A 75 -6.34 7.49 1.91
N PRO A 76 -5.18 8.07 2.29
CA PRO A 76 -4.70 8.02 3.67
C PRO A 76 -5.64 8.68 4.68
N GLU A 77 -6.40 9.70 4.28
CA GLU A 77 -7.35 10.39 5.15
C GLU A 77 -8.66 9.61 5.27
N ASN A 78 -9.02 8.85 4.23
CA ASN A 78 -10.21 7.99 4.22
C ASN A 78 -9.89 6.55 3.76
N PRO A 79 -9.19 5.75 4.59
CA PRO A 79 -8.72 4.42 4.20
C PRO A 79 -9.84 3.38 4.00
N ARG A 80 -11.09 3.72 4.36
CA ARG A 80 -12.27 2.85 4.20
C ARG A 80 -13.13 3.22 2.97
N ALA A 81 -12.71 4.16 2.15
CA ALA A 81 -13.48 4.52 0.96
C ALA A 81 -13.65 3.33 0.00
N VAL A 82 -14.83 3.21 -0.60
CA VAL A 82 -15.17 2.10 -1.53
C VAL A 82 -14.29 2.11 -2.78
N THR A 83 -13.73 3.27 -3.13
CA THR A 83 -12.81 3.47 -4.25
C THR A 83 -11.37 3.06 -3.97
N CYS A 84 -11.03 2.78 -2.70
CA CYS A 84 -9.68 2.36 -2.33
C CYS A 84 -9.46 0.87 -2.64
N ASP A 85 -8.28 0.57 -3.16
CA ASP A 85 -7.78 -0.79 -3.27
C ASP A 85 -7.63 -1.39 -1.86
N ARG A 86 -7.99 -2.67 -1.72
CA ARG A 86 -7.92 -3.38 -0.42
C ARG A 86 -6.66 -4.23 -0.35
N PHE A 87 -5.91 -4.08 0.73
CA PHE A 87 -4.76 -4.92 1.04
C PHE A 87 -5.07 -5.85 2.21
N VAL A 88 -4.90 -7.15 2.00
CA VAL A 88 -5.06 -8.18 3.03
C VAL A 88 -3.73 -8.86 3.26
N LEU A 89 -3.18 -8.71 4.47
CA LEU A 89 -1.96 -9.38 4.87
C LEU A 89 -2.29 -10.73 5.53
N SER A 90 -2.48 -11.77 4.72
CA SER A 90 -2.80 -13.12 5.23
C SER A 90 -1.73 -13.67 6.19
N LYS A 91 -0.46 -13.25 6.02
CA LYS A 91 0.62 -13.55 6.97
C LYS A 91 0.50 -12.68 8.23
N GLY A 92 -0.49 -12.96 9.08
CA GLY A 92 -0.83 -12.16 10.25
C GLY A 92 0.33 -11.90 11.22
N HIS A 93 1.29 -12.83 11.32
CA HIS A 93 2.49 -12.68 12.15
C HIS A 93 3.43 -11.55 11.70
N ALA A 94 3.30 -11.06 10.47
CA ALA A 94 4.03 -9.90 9.97
C ALA A 94 3.27 -8.57 10.16
N ALA A 95 2.37 -8.49 11.14
CA ALA A 95 1.59 -7.29 11.42
C ALA A 95 2.46 -6.02 11.62
N SER A 96 3.67 -6.17 12.19
CA SER A 96 4.62 -5.05 12.34
C SER A 96 4.94 -4.36 11.01
N LEU A 97 4.99 -5.10 9.90
CA LEU A 97 5.21 -4.55 8.57
C LEU A 97 4.04 -3.70 8.10
N LEU A 98 2.81 -4.16 8.32
CA LEU A 98 1.61 -3.41 7.96
C LEU A 98 1.53 -2.09 8.73
N TYR A 99 1.82 -2.13 10.04
CA TYR A 99 1.89 -0.91 10.84
C TYR A 99 3.01 0.03 10.38
N ALA A 100 4.20 -0.50 10.04
CA ALA A 100 5.29 0.29 9.48
C ALA A 100 4.88 0.97 8.15
N ALA A 101 4.15 0.28 7.29
CA ALA A 101 3.67 0.85 6.02
C ALA A 101 2.70 2.01 6.26
N TRP A 102 1.69 1.83 7.11
CA TRP A 102 0.75 2.90 7.47
C TRP A 102 1.42 4.07 8.19
N ALA A 103 2.47 3.80 8.96
CA ALA A 103 3.27 4.85 9.59
C ALA A 103 4.14 5.62 8.58
N ALA A 104 4.65 4.94 7.54
CA ALA A 104 5.39 5.56 6.46
C ALA A 104 4.50 6.40 5.52
N VAL A 105 3.23 6.01 5.35
CA VAL A 105 2.20 6.82 4.68
C VAL A 105 1.84 8.07 5.49
N GLY A 106 2.01 8.03 6.82
CA GLY A 106 1.75 9.15 7.73
C GLY A 106 0.41 9.08 8.47
N VAL A 107 -0.34 7.97 8.35
CA VAL A 107 -1.61 7.77 9.07
C VAL A 107 -1.36 7.42 10.54
N ILE A 108 -0.30 6.66 10.80
CA ILE A 108 0.10 6.28 12.16
C ILE A 108 1.31 7.11 12.58
N PRO A 109 1.31 7.73 13.76
CA PRO A 109 2.46 8.50 14.22
C PRO A 109 3.67 7.60 14.40
N ARG A 110 4.79 7.96 13.77
CA ARG A 110 6.09 7.33 14.02
C ARG A 110 6.69 7.94 15.28
N ARG A 111 6.89 7.12 16.32
CA ARG A 111 7.65 7.54 17.50
C ARG A 111 9.09 7.81 17.07
N ARG A 112 9.49 9.08 17.08
CA ARG A 112 10.89 9.49 16.88
C ARG A 112 11.64 9.13 18.15
N SER A 113 12.60 8.21 18.04
CA SER A 113 13.60 7.89 19.07
C SER A 113 14.73 8.90 19.02
#